data_AF-A0A2N5GM14-F1
#
_entry.id   AF-A0A2N5GM14-F1
#
_cell.length_a   1.000
_cell.length_b   1.000
_cell.length_c   1.000
_cell.angle_alpha   90.00
_cell.angle_beta   90.00
_cell.angle_gamma   90.00
#
_symmetry.space_group_name_H-M   'P 1'
#
loop_
_entity.id
_entity.type
_entity.pdbx_description
1 polymer ?
#
loop_
_entity_poly.entity_id
_entity_poly.type
_entity_poly.pdbx_seq_one_letter_code
_entity_poly.pdbx_strand_id
1 'polypeptide(L)'
;MKKYKGYLIDLDGTMYKGTELIEEAAVFVKKLRDNGIPYLFVTNNSSRTPAQVAEKLTAFGIPAEENLVFTTSMATANYIYEQNSNASVYFIGEDGLRTALEEKGFALAGEDAEYVVVGLDRSVNYEKLAIGCLAVRNGATFISTNGDIALPTERGFLPGNGSITSVITVSTQTRPIFIGKPESIIMEQALKVIGTRMEETLMVGDNYDTDILAGINAGMDTLLVHTGVTTKELLKNYQQQPTHVVDSLDQWEI
;
A
#
# COMPACT_ATOMS: atom_id res chain seq x y z
N MET A 1 14.02 -13.02 -21.75
CA MET A 1 13.29 -11.99 -20.98
C MET A 1 14.28 -11.12 -20.24
N LYS A 2 13.91 -9.87 -19.93
CA LYS A 2 14.71 -8.98 -19.08
C LYS A 2 14.81 -9.58 -17.69
N LYS A 3 16.01 -9.57 -17.08
CA LYS A 3 16.21 -9.99 -15.69
C LYS A 3 16.11 -8.77 -14.78
N TYR A 4 15.26 -8.84 -13.76
CA TYR A 4 15.06 -7.78 -12.77
C TYR A 4 15.96 -8.00 -11.56
N LYS A 5 16.40 -6.91 -10.96
CA LYS A 5 17.27 -6.91 -9.76
C LYS A 5 16.50 -6.62 -8.48
N GLY A 6 15.23 -6.21 -8.57
CA GLY A 6 14.38 -5.93 -7.43
C GLY A 6 12.93 -6.27 -7.72
N TYR A 7 12.18 -6.65 -6.69
CA TYR A 7 10.76 -6.96 -6.80
C TYR A 7 9.96 -6.21 -5.74
N LEU A 8 8.93 -5.49 -6.17
CA LEU A 8 7.87 -4.98 -5.29
C LEU A 8 6.68 -5.91 -5.44
N ILE A 9 6.16 -6.45 -4.34
CA ILE A 9 5.24 -7.59 -4.37
C ILE A 9 3.98 -7.24 -3.57
N ASP A 10 2.81 -7.24 -4.20
CA ASP A 10 1.54 -7.14 -3.48
C ASP A 10 1.28 -8.36 -2.56
N LEU A 11 0.37 -8.22 -1.60
CA LEU A 11 0.02 -9.26 -0.65
C LEU A 11 -1.29 -9.98 -0.96
N ASP A 12 -2.43 -9.29 -1.01
CA ASP A 12 -3.75 -9.93 -0.99
C ASP A 12 -4.26 -10.16 -2.40
N GLY A 13 -4.33 -11.43 -2.80
CA GLY A 13 -4.55 -11.89 -4.17
C GLY A 13 -3.27 -12.35 -4.87
N THR A 14 -2.10 -11.98 -4.34
CA THR A 14 -0.78 -12.34 -4.90
C THR A 14 0.00 -13.33 -4.03
N MET A 15 0.02 -13.13 -2.70
CA MET A 15 0.71 -14.01 -1.75
C MET A 15 -0.25 -14.96 -1.03
N TYR A 16 -1.46 -14.48 -0.72
CA TYR A 16 -2.54 -15.24 -0.11
C TYR A 16 -3.87 -14.67 -0.59
N LYS A 17 -4.98 -15.37 -0.40
CA LYS A 17 -6.34 -14.89 -0.68
C LYS A 17 -7.21 -15.07 0.56
N GLY A 18 -7.43 -13.97 1.29
CA GLY A 18 -8.14 -14.04 2.57
C GLY A 18 -7.40 -14.91 3.60
N THR A 19 -7.89 -16.13 3.83
CA THR A 19 -7.32 -17.14 4.73
C THR A 19 -6.65 -18.30 4.02
N GLU A 20 -6.61 -18.31 2.69
CA GLU A 20 -6.02 -19.36 1.88
C GLU A 20 -4.65 -18.94 1.35
N LEU A 21 -3.67 -19.83 1.41
CA LEU A 21 -2.35 -19.62 0.84
C LEU A 21 -2.39 -19.78 -0.69
N ILE A 22 -1.62 -18.95 -1.41
CA ILE A 22 -1.25 -19.23 -2.80
C ILE A 22 0.07 -20.01 -2.76
N GLU A 23 0.03 -21.32 -3.01
CA GLU A 23 1.16 -22.23 -2.74
C GLU A 23 2.45 -21.79 -3.46
N GLU A 24 2.30 -21.25 -4.67
CA GLU A 24 3.38 -20.80 -5.52
C GLU A 24 4.08 -19.54 -4.99
N ALA A 25 3.40 -18.75 -4.16
CA ALA A 25 3.94 -17.54 -3.56
C ALA A 25 5.12 -17.83 -2.62
N ALA A 26 4.99 -18.86 -1.77
CA ALA A 26 6.06 -19.27 -0.87
C ALA A 26 7.29 -19.76 -1.66
N VAL A 27 7.07 -20.48 -2.76
CA VAL A 27 8.14 -20.95 -3.65
C VAL A 27 8.82 -19.76 -4.34
N PHE A 28 8.04 -18.80 -4.85
CA PHE A 28 8.55 -17.60 -5.51
C PHE A 28 9.42 -16.75 -4.58
N VAL A 29 8.94 -16.43 -3.37
CA VAL A 29 9.70 -15.66 -2.38
C VAL A 29 10.98 -16.39 -1.97
N LYS A 30 10.89 -17.72 -1.77
CA LYS A 30 12.07 -18.53 -1.47
C LYS A 30 13.10 -18.46 -2.59
N LYS A 31 12.69 -18.55 -3.85
CA LYS A 31 13.58 -18.41 -5.01
C LYS A 31 14.28 -17.05 -5.02
N LEU A 32 13.57 -15.95 -4.78
CA LEU A 32 14.16 -14.60 -4.70
C LEU A 32 15.24 -14.53 -3.60
N ARG A 33 14.91 -15.02 -2.40
CA ARG A 33 15.84 -15.05 -1.26
C ARG A 33 17.06 -15.92 -1.55
N ASP A 34 16.87 -17.14 -2.05
CA ASP A 34 17.95 -18.10 -2.29
C ASP A 34 18.91 -17.60 -3.41
N ASN A 35 18.44 -16.72 -4.30
CA ASN A 35 19.26 -16.05 -5.33
C ASN A 35 19.78 -14.67 -4.91
N GLY A 36 19.49 -14.23 -3.67
CA GLY A 36 19.93 -12.93 -3.16
C GLY A 36 19.35 -11.74 -3.93
N ILE A 37 18.17 -11.88 -4.52
CA ILE A 37 17.47 -10.79 -5.23
C ILE A 37 16.66 -9.99 -4.21
N PRO A 38 16.92 -8.67 -4.05
CA PRO A 38 16.10 -7.78 -3.22
C PRO A 38 14.61 -7.84 -3.54
N TYR A 39 13.77 -7.83 -2.51
CA TYR A 39 12.33 -7.69 -2.66
C TYR A 39 11.71 -6.96 -1.48
N LEU A 40 10.55 -6.33 -1.69
CA LEU A 40 9.71 -5.76 -0.66
C LEU A 40 8.25 -6.15 -0.91
N PHE A 41 7.56 -6.49 0.17
CA PHE A 41 6.12 -6.63 0.19
C PHE A 41 5.47 -5.25 0.32
N VAL A 42 4.64 -4.85 -0.64
CA VAL A 42 4.04 -3.51 -0.72
C VAL A 42 2.52 -3.61 -0.59
N THR A 43 1.96 -3.05 0.49
CA THR A 43 0.52 -3.17 0.79
C THR A 43 -0.17 -1.83 1.06
N ASN A 44 -1.43 -1.72 0.61
CA ASN A 44 -2.29 -0.56 0.92
C ASN A 44 -2.78 -0.53 2.38
N ASN A 45 -2.52 -1.58 3.15
CA ASN A 45 -2.96 -1.68 4.53
C ASN A 45 -2.19 -0.70 5.46
N SER A 46 -2.90 0.30 5.98
CA SER A 46 -2.38 1.26 6.97
C SER A 46 -2.69 0.91 8.43
N SER A 47 -3.42 -0.18 8.67
CA SER A 47 -3.88 -0.57 10.01
C SER A 47 -2.86 -1.35 10.82
N ARG A 48 -2.04 -2.17 10.15
CA ARG A 48 -1.09 -3.10 10.80
C ARG A 48 0.33 -2.56 10.76
N THR A 49 1.12 -2.91 11.77
CA THR A 49 2.57 -2.66 11.76
C THR A 49 3.27 -3.62 10.78
N PRO A 50 4.47 -3.25 10.28
CA PRO A 50 5.28 -4.15 9.45
C PRO A 50 5.52 -5.52 10.11
N ALA A 51 5.79 -5.57 11.42
CA ALA A 51 5.93 -6.81 12.17
C ALA A 51 4.67 -7.70 12.12
N GLN A 52 3.47 -7.12 12.30
CA GLN A 52 2.20 -7.86 12.25
C GLN A 52 1.88 -8.41 10.86
N VAL A 53 2.33 -7.72 9.81
CA VAL A 53 2.20 -8.20 8.42
C VAL A 53 3.18 -9.34 8.16
N ALA A 54 4.44 -9.20 8.59
CA ALA A 54 5.46 -10.25 8.46
C ALA A 54 5.06 -11.54 9.23
N GLU A 55 4.51 -11.40 10.43
CA GLU A 55 3.97 -12.52 11.20
C GLU A 55 2.84 -13.23 10.45
N LYS A 56 1.92 -12.47 9.85
CA LYS A 56 0.84 -13.04 9.02
C LYS A 56 1.41 -13.82 7.84
N LEU A 57 2.37 -13.26 7.10
CA LEU A 57 3.01 -13.94 5.96
C LEU A 57 3.72 -15.23 6.40
N THR A 58 4.42 -15.18 7.53
CA THR A 58 5.11 -16.34 8.10
C THR A 58 4.13 -17.43 8.53
N ALA A 59 2.95 -17.07 9.05
CA ALA A 59 1.89 -18.02 9.35
C ALA A 59 1.33 -18.73 8.10
N PHE A 60 1.42 -18.09 6.93
CA PHE A 60 1.15 -18.70 5.63
C PHE A 60 2.34 -19.50 5.06
N GLY A 61 3.46 -19.61 5.78
CA GLY A 61 4.67 -20.29 5.29
C GLY A 61 5.48 -19.47 4.29
N ILE A 62 5.18 -18.18 4.14
CA ILE A 62 5.95 -17.24 3.31
C ILE A 62 7.03 -16.61 4.19
N PRO A 63 8.32 -16.86 3.93
CA PRO A 63 9.39 -16.26 4.72
C PRO A 63 9.35 -14.73 4.59
N ALA A 64 9.07 -14.03 5.68
CA ALA A 64 9.01 -12.58 5.72
C ALA A 64 9.62 -12.05 7.01
N GLU A 65 10.38 -10.97 6.89
CA GLU A 65 10.92 -10.20 8.01
C GLU A 65 10.28 -8.81 7.99
N GLU A 66 10.28 -8.14 9.13
CA GLU A 66 9.66 -6.82 9.30
C GLU A 66 10.20 -5.79 8.29
N ASN A 67 11.53 -5.79 8.08
CA ASN A 67 12.22 -4.89 7.15
C ASN A 67 11.89 -5.16 5.66
N LEU A 68 11.24 -6.28 5.35
CA LEU A 68 10.78 -6.60 4.00
C LEU A 68 9.35 -6.12 3.73
N VAL A 69 8.65 -5.58 4.74
CA VAL A 69 7.29 -5.07 4.58
C VAL A 69 7.31 -3.55 4.46
N PHE A 70 6.63 -3.04 3.44
CA PHE A 70 6.43 -1.63 3.20
C PHE A 70 4.93 -1.30 3.07
N THR A 71 4.42 -0.54 4.05
CA THR A 71 2.99 -0.20 4.12
C THR A 71 2.73 1.24 3.67
N THR A 72 1.46 1.55 3.36
CA THR A 72 1.02 2.93 3.11
C THR A 72 1.23 3.86 4.29
N SER A 73 1.23 3.36 5.52
CA SER A 73 1.59 4.13 6.71
C SER A 73 3.03 4.62 6.65
N MET A 74 3.97 3.72 6.32
CA MET A 74 5.39 4.08 6.15
C MET A 74 5.59 5.04 4.98
N ALA A 75 4.94 4.78 3.84
CA ALA A 75 5.00 5.66 2.68
C ALA A 75 4.48 7.06 2.99
N THR A 76 3.40 7.15 3.77
CA THR A 76 2.81 8.44 4.18
C THR A 76 3.73 9.19 5.12
N ALA A 77 4.29 8.50 6.13
CA ALA A 77 5.22 9.11 7.06
C ALA A 77 6.50 9.59 6.35
N ASN A 78 7.05 8.80 5.42
CA ASN A 78 8.18 9.20 4.57
C ASN A 78 7.85 10.42 3.71
N TYR A 79 6.68 10.42 3.06
CA TYR A 79 6.24 11.52 2.21
C TYR A 79 6.17 12.84 2.99
N ILE A 80 5.52 12.83 4.17
CA ILE A 80 5.46 14.02 5.03
C ILE A 80 6.87 14.45 5.46
N TYR A 81 7.73 13.50 5.83
CA TYR A 81 9.08 13.80 6.32
C TYR A 81 9.95 14.48 5.26
N GLU A 82 9.79 14.11 3.99
CA GLU A 82 10.48 14.74 2.87
C GLU A 82 9.99 16.17 2.60
N GLN A 83 8.74 16.49 2.92
CA GLN A 83 8.19 17.84 2.77
C GLN A 83 8.50 18.73 3.97
N ASN A 84 8.29 18.21 5.19
CA ASN A 84 8.55 18.89 6.45
C ASN A 84 8.79 17.86 7.57
N SER A 85 10.06 17.68 7.95
CA SER A 85 10.46 16.71 8.97
C SER A 85 10.08 17.08 10.40
N ASN A 86 9.65 18.32 10.66
CA ASN A 86 9.23 18.79 11.98
C ASN A 86 7.72 19.07 12.06
N ALA A 87 6.95 18.54 11.10
CA ALA A 87 5.53 18.83 10.98
C ALA A 87 4.72 18.33 12.19
N SER A 88 3.65 19.06 12.50
CA SER A 88 2.59 18.55 13.36
C SER A 88 1.54 17.77 12.56
N VAL A 89 1.09 16.63 13.09
CA VAL A 89 0.19 15.71 12.38
C VAL A 89 -1.00 15.36 13.25
N TYR A 90 -2.20 15.49 12.70
CA TYR A 90 -3.41 14.85 13.20
C TYR A 90 -3.71 13.64 12.34
N PHE A 91 -3.98 12.48 12.94
CA PHE A 91 -4.31 11.27 12.19
C PHE A 91 -5.60 10.61 12.66
N ILE A 92 -6.29 9.98 11.71
CA ILE A 92 -7.38 9.04 11.94
C ILE A 92 -6.88 7.71 11.40
N GLY A 93 -6.71 6.69 12.26
CA GLY A 93 -6.16 5.40 11.85
C GLY A 93 -5.87 4.49 13.04
N GLU A 94 -5.52 3.24 12.72
CA GLU A 94 -5.11 2.22 13.69
C GLU A 94 -3.59 2.27 13.96
N ASP A 95 -3.09 1.28 14.72
CA ASP A 95 -1.74 1.27 15.29
C ASP A 95 -0.62 1.34 14.23
N GLY A 96 -0.81 0.75 13.05
CA GLY A 96 0.16 0.81 11.96
C GLY A 96 0.46 2.24 11.51
N LEU A 97 -0.56 3.10 11.41
CA LEU A 97 -0.40 4.50 11.05
C LEU A 97 0.23 5.32 12.18
N ARG A 98 -0.26 5.11 13.41
CA ARG A 98 0.30 5.76 14.61
C ARG A 98 1.80 5.49 14.71
N THR A 99 2.19 4.22 14.66
CA THR A 99 3.58 3.77 14.85
C THR A 99 4.49 4.41 13.80
N ALA A 100 4.09 4.38 12.52
CA ALA A 100 4.90 4.95 11.44
C ALA A 100 5.12 6.47 11.59
N LEU A 101 4.12 7.21 12.09
CA LEU A 101 4.25 8.65 12.34
C LEU A 101 5.14 8.94 13.56
N GLU A 102 4.96 8.18 14.64
CA GLU A 102 5.76 8.31 15.87
C GLU A 102 7.23 7.95 15.64
N GLU A 103 7.53 6.91 14.87
CA GLU A 103 8.90 6.51 14.50
C GLU A 103 9.64 7.57 13.68
N LYS A 104 8.91 8.38 12.90
CA LYS A 104 9.47 9.54 12.20
C LYS A 104 9.64 10.77 13.08
N GLY A 105 9.14 10.73 14.32
CA GLY A 105 9.27 11.81 15.29
C GLY A 105 8.27 12.95 15.11
N PHE A 106 7.15 12.73 14.42
CA PHE A 106 6.14 13.77 14.25
C PHE A 106 5.42 14.09 15.57
N ALA A 107 5.14 15.37 15.79
CA ALA A 107 4.31 15.80 16.90
C ALA A 107 2.84 15.57 16.58
N LEU A 108 2.12 14.84 17.46
CA LEU A 108 0.68 14.68 17.33
C LEU A 108 -0.05 15.96 17.75
N ALA A 109 -0.90 16.48 16.88
CA ALA A 109 -1.67 17.71 17.09
C ALA A 109 -3.17 17.47 16.90
N GLY A 110 -3.99 18.51 17.09
CA GLY A 110 -5.44 18.46 16.91
C GLY A 110 -5.89 19.29 15.72
N GLU A 111 -6.72 20.29 15.97
CA GLU A 111 -7.26 21.20 14.95
C GLU A 111 -6.22 22.15 14.35
N ASP A 112 -5.06 22.27 14.98
CA ASP A 112 -3.91 23.11 14.60
C ASP A 112 -2.80 22.32 13.89
N ALA A 113 -3.07 21.07 13.51
CA ALA A 113 -2.12 20.24 12.78
C ALA A 113 -1.77 20.81 11.40
N GLU A 114 -0.51 20.69 10.99
CA GLU A 114 -0.07 21.06 9.63
C GLU A 114 -0.47 20.00 8.59
N TYR A 115 -0.64 18.75 9.02
CA TYR A 115 -1.08 17.63 8.19
C TYR A 115 -2.23 16.88 8.85
N VAL A 116 -3.23 16.51 8.04
CA VAL A 116 -4.29 15.58 8.42
C VAL A 116 -4.14 14.30 7.61
N VAL A 117 -3.92 13.18 8.29
CA VAL A 117 -3.73 11.88 7.65
C VAL A 117 -4.88 10.94 7.97
N VAL A 118 -5.52 10.39 6.95
CA VAL A 118 -6.62 9.43 7.11
C VAL A 118 -6.21 8.04 6.61
N GLY A 119 -6.12 7.12 7.55
CA GLY A 119 -6.06 5.68 7.35
C GLY A 119 -7.33 4.98 7.84
N LEU A 120 -7.41 3.68 7.60
CA LEU A 120 -8.53 2.89 8.07
C LEU A 120 -8.57 2.92 9.61
N ASP A 121 -9.71 3.35 10.15
CA ASP A 121 -9.98 3.36 11.59
C ASP A 121 -11.35 2.73 11.85
N ARG A 122 -11.36 1.47 12.32
CA ARG A 122 -12.62 0.78 12.66
C ARG A 122 -13.30 1.34 13.91
N SER A 123 -12.60 2.18 14.66
CA SER A 123 -13.10 2.91 15.84
C SER A 123 -13.29 4.40 15.55
N VAL A 124 -13.48 4.77 14.27
CA VAL A 124 -13.77 6.15 13.88
C VAL A 124 -15.08 6.60 14.50
N ASN A 125 -15.12 7.86 14.94
CA ASN A 125 -16.31 8.48 15.51
C ASN A 125 -16.46 9.91 14.99
N TYR A 126 -17.57 10.56 15.35
CA TYR A 126 -17.86 11.92 14.89
C TYR A 126 -16.79 12.93 15.29
N GLU A 127 -16.30 12.86 16.54
CA GLU A 127 -15.31 13.80 17.06
C GLU A 127 -14.00 13.73 16.28
N LYS A 128 -13.52 12.52 15.98
CA LYS A 128 -12.31 12.33 15.17
C LYS A 128 -12.44 12.99 13.80
N LEU A 129 -13.59 12.81 13.16
CA LEU A 129 -13.89 13.39 11.85
C LEU A 129 -14.07 14.92 11.93
N ALA A 130 -14.64 15.43 13.03
CA ALA A 130 -14.83 16.86 13.27
C ALA A 130 -13.47 17.58 13.38
N ILE A 131 -12.55 17.06 14.21
CA ILE A 131 -11.19 17.59 14.34
C ILE A 131 -10.48 17.57 12.98
N GLY A 132 -10.57 16.46 12.24
CA GLY A 132 -9.98 16.35 10.90
C GLY A 132 -10.55 17.39 9.93
N CYS A 133 -11.86 17.62 9.93
CA CYS A 133 -12.48 18.65 9.11
C CYS A 133 -12.06 20.07 9.51
N LEU A 134 -11.91 20.34 10.80
CA LEU A 134 -11.49 21.65 11.31
C LEU A 134 -10.03 21.94 10.94
N ALA A 135 -9.12 20.98 11.17
CA ALA A 135 -7.73 21.08 10.77
C ALA A 135 -7.56 21.33 9.25
N VAL A 136 -8.28 20.58 8.40
CA VAL A 136 -8.24 20.81 6.94
C VAL A 136 -8.74 22.22 6.59
N ARG A 137 -9.81 22.73 7.22
CA ARG A 137 -10.28 24.11 6.99
C ARG A 137 -9.32 25.18 7.52
N ASN A 138 -8.54 24.85 8.54
CA ASN A 138 -7.48 25.70 9.07
C ASN A 138 -6.22 25.70 8.18
N GLY A 139 -6.19 24.92 7.11
CA GLY A 139 -5.12 24.91 6.10
C GLY A 139 -4.20 23.71 6.17
N ALA A 140 -4.51 22.68 6.97
CA ALA A 140 -3.73 21.45 7.02
C ALA A 140 -3.69 20.76 5.64
N THR A 141 -2.52 20.20 5.29
CA THR A 141 -2.40 19.35 4.10
C THR A 141 -3.15 18.05 4.34
N PHE A 142 -4.17 17.78 3.51
CA PHE A 142 -5.03 16.62 3.65
C PHE A 142 -4.48 15.42 2.88
N ILE A 143 -4.19 14.33 3.58
CA ILE A 143 -3.60 13.10 3.04
C ILE A 143 -4.48 11.90 3.39
N SER A 144 -4.60 10.96 2.46
CA SER A 144 -5.22 9.67 2.70
C SER A 144 -4.26 8.54 2.32
N THR A 145 -4.12 7.56 3.23
CA THR A 145 -3.15 6.47 3.06
C THR A 145 -3.45 5.60 1.83
N ASN A 146 -4.73 5.42 1.47
CA ASN A 146 -5.18 4.75 0.25
C ASN A 146 -6.63 5.15 -0.10
N GLY A 147 -7.04 4.90 -1.34
CA GLY A 147 -8.37 5.23 -1.86
C GLY A 147 -9.43 4.12 -1.75
N ASP A 148 -9.14 3.01 -1.06
CA ASP A 148 -9.97 1.81 -1.12
C ASP A 148 -11.37 2.07 -0.55
N ILE A 149 -12.41 1.91 -1.38
CA ILE A 149 -13.80 2.21 -1.02
C ILE A 149 -14.35 1.15 -0.06
N ALA A 150 -13.95 -0.11 -0.22
CA ALA A 150 -14.48 -1.21 0.56
C ALA A 150 -13.35 -2.09 1.12
N LEU A 151 -13.56 -2.61 2.32
CA LEU A 151 -12.73 -3.62 2.96
C LEU A 151 -13.45 -4.98 2.92
N PRO A 152 -12.92 -5.99 2.22
CA PRO A 152 -13.49 -7.34 2.24
C PRO A 152 -13.27 -8.00 3.61
N THR A 153 -14.34 -8.59 4.16
CA THR A 153 -14.33 -9.38 5.41
C THR A 153 -15.27 -10.57 5.30
N GLU A 154 -15.23 -11.49 6.25
CA GLU A 154 -16.21 -12.60 6.33
C GLU A 154 -17.67 -12.12 6.44
N ARG A 155 -17.88 -10.91 6.96
CA ARG A 155 -19.21 -10.28 7.06
C ARG A 155 -19.66 -9.61 5.75
N GLY A 156 -18.81 -9.62 4.72
CA GLY A 156 -18.98 -8.90 3.47
C GLY A 156 -18.10 -7.66 3.38
N PHE A 157 -18.48 -6.74 2.48
CA PHE A 157 -17.75 -5.51 2.21
C PHE A 157 -18.09 -4.43 3.23
N LEU A 158 -17.14 -4.14 4.11
CA LEU A 158 -17.22 -3.04 5.07
C LEU A 158 -16.68 -1.74 4.44
N PRO A 159 -16.94 -0.56 5.03
CA PRO A 159 -16.32 0.68 4.57
C PRO A 159 -14.79 0.61 4.62
N GLY A 160 -14.15 0.94 3.50
CA GLY A 160 -12.70 1.08 3.39
C GLY A 160 -12.23 2.49 3.78
N ASN A 161 -10.91 2.71 3.69
CA ASN A 161 -10.33 4.00 4.05
C ASN A 161 -10.83 5.15 3.14
N GLY A 162 -11.03 4.89 1.85
CA GLY A 162 -11.58 5.86 0.90
C GLY A 162 -12.98 6.32 1.31
N SER A 163 -13.81 5.43 1.87
CA SER A 163 -15.12 5.82 2.42
C SER A 163 -15.00 6.72 3.64
N ILE A 164 -14.11 6.41 4.59
CA ILE A 164 -13.90 7.28 5.77
C ILE A 164 -13.37 8.64 5.32
N THR A 165 -12.37 8.64 4.44
CA THR A 165 -11.77 9.84 3.82
C THR A 165 -12.83 10.71 3.14
N SER A 166 -13.80 10.10 2.46
CA SER A 166 -14.85 10.83 1.73
C SER A 166 -15.68 11.75 2.62
N VAL A 167 -15.85 11.44 3.91
CA VAL A 167 -16.60 12.29 4.84
C VAL A 167 -15.92 13.65 5.01
N ILE A 168 -14.59 13.64 5.21
CA ILE A 168 -13.80 14.87 5.32
C ILE A 168 -13.74 15.58 3.96
N THR A 169 -13.53 14.83 2.87
CA THR A 169 -13.52 15.39 1.49
C THR A 169 -14.80 16.16 1.17
N VAL A 170 -15.97 15.57 1.43
CA VAL A 170 -17.27 16.20 1.13
C VAL A 170 -17.53 17.38 2.07
N SER A 171 -17.25 17.22 3.36
CA SER A 171 -17.45 18.27 4.37
C SER A 171 -16.60 19.51 4.09
N THR A 172 -15.34 19.31 3.71
CA THR A 172 -14.34 20.39 3.51
C THR A 172 -14.22 20.84 2.06
N GLN A 173 -14.81 20.11 1.11
CA GLN A 173 -14.64 20.27 -0.34
C GLN A 173 -13.16 20.20 -0.80
N THR A 174 -12.30 19.62 0.04
CA THR A 174 -10.86 19.50 -0.21
C THR A 174 -10.54 18.06 -0.59
N ARG A 175 -9.87 17.86 -1.72
CA ARG A 175 -9.42 16.53 -2.14
C ARG A 175 -8.13 16.16 -1.40
N PRO A 176 -8.02 14.93 -0.88
CA PRO A 176 -6.80 14.47 -0.25
C PRO A 176 -5.74 14.16 -1.32
N ILE A 177 -4.49 14.16 -0.90
CA ILE A 177 -3.40 13.48 -1.59
C ILE A 177 -3.49 12.00 -1.22
N PHE A 178 -3.65 11.12 -2.20
CA PHE A 178 -3.61 9.67 -1.97
C PHE A 178 -2.16 9.19 -2.06
N ILE A 179 -1.77 8.29 -1.16
CA ILE A 179 -0.39 7.77 -1.09
C ILE A 179 -0.28 6.36 -1.67
N GLY A 180 -1.22 5.48 -1.30
CA GLY A 180 -1.25 4.09 -1.71
C GLY A 180 -1.56 3.88 -3.19
N LYS A 181 -1.45 2.63 -3.61
CA LYS A 181 -1.76 2.18 -4.98
C LYS A 181 -3.19 2.59 -5.35
N PRO A 182 -3.45 3.11 -6.57
CA PRO A 182 -2.58 3.16 -7.75
C PRO A 182 -1.64 4.37 -7.88
N GLU A 183 -1.44 5.16 -6.83
CA GLU A 183 -0.60 6.35 -6.91
C GLU A 183 0.89 5.97 -7.00
N SER A 184 1.68 6.79 -7.71
CA SER A 184 3.12 6.53 -7.88
C SER A 184 3.92 6.72 -6.58
N ILE A 185 3.39 7.50 -5.63
CA ILE A 185 4.08 7.89 -4.40
C ILE A 185 4.54 6.66 -3.60
N ILE A 186 3.68 5.66 -3.38
CA ILE A 186 4.09 4.45 -2.66
C ILE A 186 5.20 3.68 -3.39
N MET A 187 5.18 3.65 -4.72
CA MET A 187 6.21 2.96 -5.51
C MET A 187 7.54 3.69 -5.44
N GLU A 188 7.54 5.02 -5.58
CA GLU A 188 8.72 5.87 -5.45
C GLU A 188 9.36 5.72 -4.05
N GLN A 189 8.54 5.68 -3.00
CA GLN A 189 9.04 5.46 -1.64
C GLN A 189 9.56 4.04 -1.45
N ALA A 190 8.88 3.02 -1.99
CA ALA A 190 9.35 1.63 -1.93
C ALA A 190 10.69 1.44 -2.66
N LEU A 191 10.88 2.09 -3.81
CA LEU A 191 12.15 2.08 -4.57
C LEU A 191 13.32 2.63 -3.76
N LYS A 192 13.10 3.69 -2.97
CA LYS A 192 14.12 4.24 -2.06
C LYS A 192 14.50 3.24 -0.96
N VAL A 193 13.55 2.45 -0.47
CA VAL A 193 13.78 1.46 0.60
C VAL A 193 14.49 0.21 0.07
N ILE A 194 14.05 -0.34 -1.06
CA ILE A 194 14.67 -1.53 -1.67
C ILE A 194 16.06 -1.23 -2.26
N GLY A 195 16.31 0.03 -2.64
CA GLY A 195 17.61 0.51 -3.12
C GLY A 195 17.94 0.13 -4.57
N THR A 196 16.98 -0.43 -5.31
CA THR A 196 17.12 -0.76 -6.73
C THR A 196 16.58 0.35 -7.62
N ARG A 197 17.10 0.45 -8.86
CA ARG A 197 16.62 1.44 -9.83
C ARG A 197 15.24 1.03 -10.36
N MET A 198 14.42 2.03 -10.67
CA MET A 198 13.09 1.85 -11.26
C MET A 198 13.12 0.92 -12.48
N GLU A 199 14.04 1.15 -13.43
CA GLU A 199 14.13 0.30 -14.64
C GLU A 199 14.56 -1.15 -14.35
N GLU A 200 15.11 -1.43 -13.17
CA GLU A 200 15.60 -2.75 -12.77
C GLU A 200 14.66 -3.45 -11.78
N THR A 201 13.54 -2.81 -11.44
CA THR A 201 12.59 -3.30 -10.43
C THR A 201 11.25 -3.64 -11.08
N LEU A 202 10.66 -4.76 -10.68
CA LEU A 202 9.38 -5.24 -11.19
C LEU A 202 8.29 -5.11 -10.12
N MET A 203 7.15 -4.49 -10.46
CA MET A 203 5.97 -4.53 -9.61
C MET A 203 5.13 -5.78 -9.93
N VAL A 204 4.90 -6.63 -8.93
CA VAL A 204 4.15 -7.89 -9.04
C VAL A 204 2.84 -7.74 -8.27
N GLY A 205 1.72 -8.03 -8.93
CA GLY A 205 0.41 -7.99 -8.30
C GLY A 205 -0.68 -8.67 -9.12
N ASP A 206 -1.87 -8.79 -8.55
CA ASP A 206 -3.03 -9.43 -9.18
C ASP A 206 -4.14 -8.43 -9.54
N ASN A 207 -4.07 -7.20 -9.04
CA ASN A 207 -5.07 -6.18 -9.27
C ASN A 207 -4.57 -5.10 -10.23
N TYR A 208 -5.21 -5.01 -11.40
CA TYR A 208 -4.83 -4.06 -12.44
C TYR A 208 -5.01 -2.61 -11.95
N ASP A 209 -6.16 -2.31 -11.36
CA ASP A 209 -6.56 -0.94 -11.00
C ASP A 209 -5.73 -0.38 -9.84
N THR A 210 -4.96 -1.23 -9.13
CA THR A 210 -4.04 -0.81 -8.08
C THR A 210 -2.59 -1.11 -8.43
N ASP A 211 -2.20 -2.37 -8.56
CA ASP A 211 -0.80 -2.80 -8.63
C ASP A 211 -0.17 -2.45 -9.97
N ILE A 212 -0.85 -2.84 -11.05
CA ILE A 212 -0.37 -2.63 -12.40
C ILE A 212 -0.42 -1.14 -12.73
N LEU A 213 -1.52 -0.47 -12.37
CA LEU A 213 -1.64 0.96 -12.60
C LEU A 213 -0.64 1.76 -11.76
N ALA A 214 -0.32 1.35 -10.52
CA ALA A 214 0.76 1.96 -9.73
C ALA A 214 2.12 1.83 -10.43
N GLY A 215 2.46 0.63 -10.91
CA GLY A 215 3.70 0.42 -11.64
C GLY A 215 3.76 1.25 -12.92
N ILE A 216 2.68 1.27 -13.71
CA ILE A 216 2.55 2.11 -14.91
C ILE A 216 2.73 3.59 -14.59
N ASN A 217 2.03 4.10 -13.58
CA ASN A 217 2.09 5.51 -13.18
C ASN A 217 3.48 5.90 -12.68
N ALA A 218 4.19 4.96 -12.05
CA ALA A 218 5.57 5.13 -11.62
C ALA A 218 6.60 4.89 -12.74
N GLY A 219 6.19 4.47 -13.95
CA GLY A 219 7.11 4.14 -15.05
C GLY A 219 7.89 2.83 -14.87
N MET A 220 7.42 1.94 -14.01
CA MET A 220 7.99 0.63 -13.73
C MET A 220 7.44 -0.45 -14.67
N ASP A 221 8.23 -1.51 -14.85
CA ASP A 221 7.69 -2.73 -15.45
C ASP A 221 6.77 -3.45 -14.45
N THR A 222 5.73 -4.11 -14.96
CA THR A 222 4.73 -4.79 -14.13
C THR A 222 4.54 -6.24 -14.55
N LEU A 223 4.34 -7.11 -13.57
CA LEU A 223 3.93 -8.51 -13.74
C LEU A 223 2.55 -8.71 -13.11
N LEU A 224 1.56 -8.97 -13.96
CA LEU A 224 0.23 -9.36 -13.51
C LEU A 224 0.16 -10.88 -13.32
N VAL A 225 -0.33 -11.32 -12.16
CA VAL A 225 -0.67 -12.74 -11.89
C VAL A 225 -2.18 -12.93 -11.78
N HIS A 226 -2.72 -13.96 -12.43
CA HIS A 226 -4.18 -14.21 -12.48
C HIS A 226 -4.75 -14.95 -11.27
N THR A 227 -4.09 -14.88 -10.11
CA THR A 227 -4.48 -15.57 -8.87
C THR A 227 -5.56 -14.82 -8.06
N GLY A 228 -5.73 -13.52 -8.31
CA GLY A 228 -6.61 -12.65 -7.52
C GLY A 228 -7.69 -11.94 -8.33
N VAL A 229 -7.68 -10.62 -8.32
CA VAL A 229 -8.80 -9.76 -8.78
C VAL A 229 -8.91 -9.73 -10.31
N THR A 230 -7.81 -9.55 -11.02
CA THR A 230 -7.85 -9.33 -12.47
C THR A 230 -7.88 -10.65 -13.21
N THR A 231 -9.04 -10.98 -13.77
CA THR A 231 -9.18 -12.16 -14.65
C THR A 231 -8.62 -11.90 -16.06
N LYS A 232 -8.31 -12.96 -16.81
CA LYS A 232 -7.91 -12.88 -18.23
C LYS A 232 -8.91 -12.12 -19.09
N GLU A 233 -10.20 -12.31 -18.85
CA GLU A 233 -11.26 -11.62 -19.60
C GLU A 233 -11.33 -10.13 -19.22
N LEU A 234 -11.16 -9.81 -17.93
CA LEU A 234 -11.14 -8.42 -17.49
C LEU A 234 -9.94 -7.67 -18.10
N LEU A 235 -8.78 -8.32 -18.16
CA LEU A 235 -7.55 -7.74 -18.69
C LEU A 235 -7.69 -7.23 -20.14
N LYS A 236 -8.48 -7.93 -20.98
CA LYS A 236 -8.71 -7.56 -22.38
C LYS A 236 -9.38 -6.21 -22.55
N ASN A 237 -10.06 -5.71 -21.51
CA ASN A 237 -10.76 -4.43 -21.57
C ASN A 237 -9.84 -3.22 -21.31
N TYR A 238 -8.62 -3.44 -20.83
CA TYR A 238 -7.66 -2.37 -20.59
C TYR A 238 -6.87 -2.02 -21.86
N GLN A 239 -6.78 -0.73 -22.16
CA GLN A 239 -6.04 -0.24 -23.32
C GLN A 239 -4.53 -0.38 -23.13
N GLN A 240 -4.05 -0.06 -21.94
CA GLN A 240 -2.67 -0.28 -21.55
C GLN A 240 -2.55 -1.67 -20.93
N GLN A 241 -1.57 -2.44 -21.36
CA GLN A 241 -1.34 -3.80 -20.87
C GLN A 241 -0.14 -3.81 -19.92
N PRO A 242 -0.12 -4.68 -18.89
CA PRO A 242 1.07 -4.89 -18.07
C PRO A 242 2.25 -5.37 -18.93
N THR A 243 3.48 -5.11 -18.49
CA THR A 243 4.68 -5.57 -19.20
C THR A 243 4.72 -7.09 -19.37
N HIS A 244 4.33 -7.82 -18.32
CA HIS A 244 4.29 -9.28 -18.29
C HIS A 244 2.99 -9.78 -17.67
N VAL A 245 2.55 -10.95 -18.09
CA VAL A 245 1.36 -11.65 -17.58
C VAL A 245 1.67 -13.11 -17.41
N VAL A 246 1.30 -13.69 -16.27
CA VAL A 246 1.38 -15.13 -16.00
C VAL A 246 0.11 -15.61 -15.32
N ASP A 247 -0.18 -16.90 -15.42
CA ASP A 247 -1.34 -17.47 -14.74
C ASP A 247 -1.09 -17.66 -13.25
N SER A 248 0.14 -18.03 -12.90
CA SER A 248 0.61 -18.24 -11.53
C SER A 248 2.10 -17.91 -11.42
N LEU A 249 2.58 -17.67 -10.19
CA LEU A 249 3.96 -17.25 -9.91
C LEU A 249 5.00 -18.34 -10.21
N ASP A 250 4.59 -19.60 -10.34
CA ASP A 250 5.48 -20.70 -10.72
C ASP A 250 5.97 -20.61 -12.18
N GLN A 251 5.19 -19.95 -13.05
CA GLN A 251 5.52 -19.69 -14.46
C GLN A 251 6.55 -18.57 -14.64
N TRP A 252 6.85 -17.80 -13.59
CA TRP A 252 7.83 -16.73 -13.66
C TRP A 252 9.25 -17.24 -13.38
N GLU A 253 10.16 -16.97 -14.32
CA GLU A 253 11.58 -17.28 -14.19
C GLU A 253 12.38 -16.05 -13.74
N ILE A 254 13.16 -16.19 -12.66
CA ILE A 254 14.01 -15.13 -12.08
C ILE A 254 15.43 -15.06 -12.69
#